data_AF-A0A803M0N0-F1
#
_entry.id   AF-A0A803M0N0-F1
#
_cell.length_a   1.000
_cell.length_b   1.000
_cell.length_c   1.000
_cell.angle_alpha   90.00
_cell.angle_beta   90.00
_cell.angle_gamma   90.00
#
_symmetry.space_group_name_H-M   'P 1'
#
loop_
_entity.id
_entity.type
_entity.pdbx_description
1 polymer ?
#
loop_
_entity_poly.entity_id
_entity_poly.type
_entity_poly.pdbx_seq_one_letter_code
_entity_poly.pdbx_strand_id
1 'polypeptide(L)'
;MEFQGKRSTSEHIGEAVNYIQHLKKNVKELEERRDQLKQSVEQQESTSSTSELGGSSNSSVTIRQSVVGFEVEISVGCEDEDRFSLSSAIQVIFDEGLEVVSCTSTKFNDRLIHHLQCQDADYIPNI
;
A
#
# COMPACT_ATOMS: atom_id res chain seq x y z
N MET A 1 -1.40 -32.50 53.42
CA MET A 1 -1.10 -31.07 53.66
C MET A 1 -0.10 -30.65 52.59
N GLU A 2 -0.39 -29.52 51.96
CA GLU A 2 0.10 -29.01 50.68
C GLU A 2 1.62 -28.76 50.62
N PHE A 3 2.18 -28.74 49.40
CA PHE A 3 2.95 -27.59 48.89
C PHE A 3 2.97 -27.63 47.36
N GLN A 4 1.96 -27.00 46.77
CA GLN A 4 2.01 -26.49 45.41
C GLN A 4 2.80 -25.16 45.44
N GLY A 5 3.79 -25.00 44.57
CA GLY A 5 4.59 -23.77 44.42
C GLY A 5 6.08 -24.00 44.69
N LYS A 6 7.01 -23.64 43.80
CA LYS A 6 7.16 -22.33 43.14
C LYS A 6 7.81 -22.53 41.76
N ARG A 7 7.14 -22.19 40.67
CA ARG A 7 7.83 -21.85 39.41
C ARG A 7 8.69 -20.62 39.73
N SER A 8 10.00 -20.77 39.66
CA SER A 8 10.95 -19.78 40.15
C SER A 8 10.82 -18.50 39.34
N THR A 9 10.61 -17.36 40.00
CA THR A 9 10.48 -16.03 39.37
C THR A 9 11.65 -15.69 38.43
N SER A 10 12.80 -16.34 38.59
CA SER A 10 13.97 -16.20 37.73
C SER A 10 13.78 -16.68 36.28
N GLU A 11 12.98 -17.73 36.03
CA GLU A 11 12.71 -18.20 34.66
C GLU A 11 11.85 -17.20 33.89
N HIS A 12 10.82 -16.67 34.54
CA HIS A 12 9.93 -15.66 33.95
C HIS A 12 10.68 -14.36 33.63
N ILE A 13 11.65 -13.95 34.44
CA ILE A 13 12.49 -12.78 34.17
C ILE A 13 13.40 -13.02 32.98
N GLY A 14 14.02 -14.21 32.89
CA GLY A 14 14.86 -14.57 31.74
C GLY A 14 14.08 -14.60 30.42
N GLU A 15 12.88 -15.17 30.45
CA GLU A 15 11.97 -15.20 29.30
C GLU A 15 11.50 -13.80 28.90
N ALA A 16 11.15 -12.94 29.88
CA ALA A 16 10.77 -11.56 29.63
C ALA A 16 11.91 -10.73 29.01
N VAL A 17 13.16 -10.93 29.45
CA VAL A 17 14.33 -10.25 28.87
C VAL A 17 14.55 -10.68 27.42
N ASN A 18 14.44 -11.98 27.13
CA ASN A 18 14.55 -12.50 25.77
C ASN A 18 13.43 -11.96 24.87
N TYR A 19 12.20 -11.88 25.39
CA TYR A 19 11.06 -11.30 24.69
C TYR A 19 11.27 -9.81 24.39
N ILE A 20 11.77 -9.02 25.35
CA ILE A 20 12.13 -7.61 25.14
C ILE A 20 13.20 -7.49 24.05
N GLN A 21 14.20 -8.36 24.04
CA GLN A 21 15.25 -8.36 23.02
C GLN A 21 14.68 -8.70 21.63
N HIS A 22 13.78 -9.69 21.55
CA HIS A 22 13.08 -10.05 20.33
C HIS A 22 12.23 -8.88 19.79
N LEU A 23 11.48 -8.20 20.65
CA LEU A 23 10.69 -7.02 20.26
C LEU A 23 11.58 -5.89 19.74
N LYS A 24 12.69 -5.58 20.43
CA LYS A 24 13.65 -4.57 19.97
C LYS A 24 14.20 -4.89 18.59
N LYS A 25 14.48 -6.17 18.30
CA LYS A 25 14.92 -6.61 16.98
C LYS A 25 13.84 -6.41 15.92
N ASN A 26 12.60 -6.80 16.21
CA ASN A 26 11.48 -6.63 15.28
C ASN A 26 11.22 -5.16 14.95
N VAL A 27 11.25 -4.27 15.94
CA VAL A 27 11.09 -2.82 15.71
C VAL A 27 12.14 -2.32 14.73
N LYS A 28 13.42 -2.68 14.94
CA LYS A 28 14.52 -2.26 14.06
C LYS A 28 14.36 -2.79 12.63
N GLU A 29 13.94 -4.04 12.47
CA GLU A 29 13.70 -4.63 11.14
C GLU A 29 12.55 -3.93 10.41
N LEU A 30 11.47 -3.61 11.12
CA LEU A 30 10.33 -2.87 10.56
C LEU A 30 10.72 -1.44 10.17
N GLU A 31 11.57 -0.77 10.97
CA GLU A 31 12.11 0.54 10.63
C GLU A 31 12.95 0.50 9.35
N GLU A 32 13.85 -0.48 9.22
CA GLU A 32 14.67 -0.64 8.02
C GLU A 32 13.81 -0.90 6.78
N ARG A 33 12.81 -1.78 6.89
CA ARG A 33 11.87 -2.06 5.78
C ARG A 33 11.08 -0.81 5.37
N ARG A 34 10.66 0.02 6.34
CA ARG A 34 9.98 1.29 6.06
C ARG A 34 10.89 2.25 5.32
N ASP A 35 12.13 2.39 5.77
CA ASP A 35 13.08 3.35 5.19
C ASP A 35 13.48 2.93 3.76
N GLN A 36 13.65 1.63 3.51
CA GLN A 36 13.85 1.09 2.16
C GLN A 36 12.67 1.41 1.24
N LEU A 37 11.44 1.19 1.69
CA LEU A 37 10.24 1.47 0.90
C LEU A 37 10.12 2.97 0.59
N LYS A 38 10.42 3.84 1.57
CA LYS A 38 10.42 5.30 1.38
C LYS A 38 11.43 5.73 0.30
N GLN A 39 12.63 5.14 0.32
CA GLN A 39 13.66 5.43 -0.69
C GLN A 39 13.23 4.98 -2.10
N SER A 40 12.52 3.86 -2.22
CA SER A 40 11.98 3.40 -3.52
C SER A 40 10.90 4.34 -4.07
N VAL A 41 10.05 4.89 -3.20
CA VAL A 41 9.00 5.86 -3.60
C VAL A 41 9.62 7.17 -4.11
N GLU A 42 10.63 7.71 -3.41
CA GLU A 42 11.33 8.94 -3.82
C GLU A 42 12.03 8.80 -5.20
N GLN A 43 12.44 7.60 -5.59
CA GLN A 43 13.05 7.35 -6.90
C GLN A 43 12.01 7.32 -8.04
N GLN A 44 10.78 6.91 -7.78
CA GLN A 44 9.71 6.84 -8.80
C GLN A 44 9.09 8.21 -9.12
N GLU A 45 9.12 9.16 -8.18
CA GLU A 45 8.60 10.53 -8.40
C GLU A 45 9.34 11.30 -9.50
N SER A 46 10.50 10.82 -9.95
CA SER A 46 11.25 11.44 -11.06
C SER A 46 10.63 11.18 -12.45
N THR A 47 9.58 10.36 -12.56
CA THR A 47 8.95 9.98 -13.84
C THR A 47 7.43 10.18 -13.91
N SER A 48 6.79 10.64 -12.83
CA SER A 48 5.33 10.83 -12.81
C SER A 48 4.95 12.09 -13.59
N SER A 49 4.25 11.90 -14.69
CA SER A 49 3.57 13.00 -15.39
C SER A 49 2.27 13.30 -14.65
N THR A 50 2.32 14.22 -13.69
CA THR A 50 1.12 14.69 -12.98
C THR A 50 0.33 15.62 -13.90
N SER A 51 -0.77 15.15 -14.48
CA SER A 51 -1.74 16.02 -15.13
C SER A 51 -2.72 16.55 -14.08
N GLU A 52 -2.40 17.71 -13.54
CA GLU A 52 -3.32 18.51 -12.72
C GLU A 52 -4.48 18.97 -13.63
N LEU A 53 -5.56 18.21 -13.70
CA LEU A 53 -6.79 18.65 -14.37
C LEU A 53 -7.37 19.82 -13.57
N GLY A 54 -7.15 21.03 -14.11
CA GLY A 54 -7.45 22.29 -13.45
C GLY A 54 -8.88 22.43 -12.97
N GLY A 55 -9.00 22.81 -11.70
CA GLY A 55 -10.23 23.34 -11.10
C GLY A 55 -10.54 22.70 -9.77
N SER A 56 -10.02 23.25 -8.66
CA SER A 56 -10.52 23.12 -7.28
C SER A 56 -11.25 21.80 -6.92
N SER A 57 -10.71 20.66 -7.33
CA SER A 57 -11.32 19.36 -7.11
C SER A 57 -10.42 18.60 -6.15
N ASN A 58 -10.99 18.07 -5.07
CA ASN A 58 -10.25 17.30 -4.06
C ASN A 58 -9.81 15.92 -4.56
N SER A 59 -9.84 15.71 -5.88
CA SER A 59 -9.52 14.48 -6.58
C SER A 59 -8.28 14.62 -7.46
N SER A 60 -7.43 13.59 -7.48
CA SER A 60 -6.25 13.51 -8.34
C SER A 60 -6.09 12.10 -8.90
N VAL A 61 -5.54 11.99 -10.11
CA VAL A 61 -5.20 10.71 -10.74
C VAL A 61 -3.73 10.73 -11.08
N THR A 62 -2.99 9.71 -10.64
CA THR A 62 -1.57 9.53 -10.92
C THR A 62 -1.37 8.19 -11.62
N ILE A 63 -0.65 8.20 -12.73
CA ILE A 63 -0.32 7.00 -13.49
C ILE A 63 1.20 6.83 -13.48
N ARG A 64 1.67 5.65 -13.09
CA ARG A 64 3.08 5.28 -13.03
C ARG A 64 3.33 4.02 -13.86
N GLN A 65 4.47 3.96 -14.54
CA GLN A 65 4.95 2.73 -15.17
C GLN A 65 5.63 1.87 -14.12
N SER A 66 5.35 0.57 -14.14
CA SER A 66 5.91 -0.45 -13.27
C SER A 66 6.56 -1.56 -14.10
N VAL A 67 7.35 -2.42 -13.46
CA VAL A 67 8.06 -3.53 -14.14
C VAL A 67 7.07 -4.51 -14.79
N VAL A 68 5.86 -4.62 -14.24
CA VAL A 68 4.83 -5.58 -14.66
C VAL A 68 3.74 -4.93 -15.54
N GLY A 69 3.76 -3.60 -15.72
CA GLY A 69 2.72 -2.88 -16.45
C GLY A 69 2.53 -1.45 -15.95
N PHE A 70 1.29 -1.10 -15.61
CA PHE A 70 0.90 0.24 -15.16
C PHE A 70 0.29 0.21 -13.77
N GLU A 71 0.53 1.27 -13.03
CA GLU A 71 -0.01 1.53 -11.70
C GLU A 71 -0.81 2.83 -11.74
N VAL A 72 -2.08 2.76 -11.38
CA VAL A 72 -3.01 3.89 -11.42
C VAL A 72 -3.50 4.15 -10.01
N GLU A 73 -3.16 5.32 -9.47
CA GLU A 73 -3.66 5.80 -8.20
C GLU A 73 -4.71 6.90 -8.43
N ILE A 74 -5.89 6.73 -7.84
CA ILE A 74 -6.99 7.67 -7.90
C ILE A 74 -7.30 8.08 -6.46
N SER A 75 -7.01 9.33 -6.11
CA SER A 75 -7.43 9.93 -4.84
C SER A 75 -8.70 10.73 -5.07
N VAL A 76 -9.69 10.56 -4.19
CA VAL A 76 -10.95 11.32 -4.18
C VAL A 76 -11.21 11.80 -2.76
N GLY A 77 -11.66 13.05 -2.59
CA GLY A 77 -12.15 13.52 -1.29
C GLY A 77 -13.42 12.76 -0.89
N CYS A 78 -13.61 12.43 0.39
CA CYS A 78 -14.78 11.66 0.82
C CYS A 78 -16.11 12.40 0.59
N GLU A 79 -16.09 13.74 0.54
CA GLU A 79 -17.25 14.56 0.16
C GLU A 79 -17.68 14.36 -1.30
N ASP A 80 -16.77 13.91 -2.16
CA ASP A 80 -16.98 13.65 -3.58
C ASP A 80 -17.07 12.15 -3.89
N GLU A 81 -17.11 11.28 -2.88
CA GLU A 81 -17.16 9.81 -3.04
C GLU A 81 -18.35 9.39 -3.92
N ASP A 82 -19.51 10.02 -3.73
CA ASP A 82 -20.73 9.75 -4.52
C ASP A 82 -20.66 10.26 -5.97
N ARG A 83 -19.73 11.17 -6.27
CA ARG A 83 -19.54 11.74 -7.61
C ARG A 83 -18.56 10.92 -8.44
N PHE A 84 -17.69 10.16 -7.78
CA PHE A 84 -16.69 9.33 -8.43
C PHE A 84 -17.20 7.90 -8.65
N SER A 85 -17.00 7.39 -9.85
CA SER A 85 -17.36 6.01 -10.20
C SER A 85 -16.12 5.24 -10.60
N LEU A 86 -15.69 4.33 -9.72
CA LEU A 86 -14.56 3.43 -9.99
C LEU A 86 -14.83 2.56 -11.22
N SER A 87 -16.07 2.13 -11.45
CA SER A 87 -16.44 1.36 -12.64
C SER A 87 -16.20 2.15 -13.94
N SER A 88 -16.44 3.47 -13.93
CA SER A 88 -16.14 4.33 -15.07
C SER A 88 -14.64 4.40 -15.34
N ALA A 89 -13.82 4.53 -14.29
CA ALA A 89 -12.37 4.53 -14.43
C ALA A 89 -11.84 3.19 -14.98
N ILE A 90 -12.36 2.06 -14.50
CA ILE A 90 -12.01 0.72 -15.02
C ILE A 90 -12.42 0.58 -16.49
N GLN A 91 -13.57 1.12 -16.88
CA GLN A 91 -14.03 1.07 -18.26
C GLN A 91 -13.08 1.84 -19.20
N VAL A 92 -12.63 3.03 -18.78
CA VAL A 92 -11.62 3.78 -19.55
C VAL A 92 -10.32 2.99 -19.70
N ILE A 93 -9.86 2.32 -18.64
CA ILE A 93 -8.65 1.47 -18.70
C ILE A 93 -8.85 0.33 -19.71
N PHE A 94 -10.02 -0.30 -19.70
CA PHE A 94 -10.36 -1.36 -20.63
C PHE A 94 -10.43 -0.86 -22.09
N ASP A 95 -11.02 0.31 -22.33
CA ASP A 95 -11.12 0.91 -23.66
C ASP A 95 -9.74 1.27 -24.25
N GLU A 96 -8.74 1.53 -23.40
CA GLU A 96 -7.33 1.72 -23.78
C GLU A 96 -6.56 0.40 -24.01
N GLY A 97 -7.22 -0.76 -23.87
CA GLY A 97 -6.62 -2.08 -24.12
C GLY A 97 -5.84 -2.67 -22.95
N LEU A 98 -6.02 -2.11 -21.75
CA LEU A 98 -5.38 -2.58 -20.52
C LEU A 98 -6.35 -3.45 -19.69
N GLU A 99 -5.81 -4.47 -19.05
CA GLU A 99 -6.54 -5.32 -18.10
C GLU A 99 -6.17 -4.95 -16.66
N VAL A 100 -7.17 -4.71 -15.80
CA VAL A 100 -6.96 -4.49 -14.36
C VAL A 100 -6.78 -5.84 -13.67
N VAL A 101 -5.55 -6.10 -13.20
CA VAL A 101 -5.19 -7.36 -12.52
C VAL A 101 -5.40 -7.31 -11.00
N SER A 102 -5.34 -6.10 -10.43
CA SER A 102 -5.54 -5.88 -9.00
C SER A 102 -6.14 -4.50 -8.76
N CYS A 103 -7.01 -4.42 -7.76
CA CYS A 103 -7.56 -3.17 -7.28
C CYS A 103 -7.62 -3.20 -5.74
N THR A 104 -7.04 -2.19 -5.12
CA THR A 104 -7.06 -2.00 -3.67
C THR A 104 -7.59 -0.61 -3.36
N SER A 105 -8.44 -0.51 -2.33
CA SER A 105 -9.07 0.74 -1.94
C SER A 105 -8.80 1.00 -0.48
N THR A 106 -8.29 2.18 -0.14
CA THR A 106 -7.98 2.59 1.22
C THR A 106 -8.60 3.95 1.51
N LYS A 107 -9.22 4.09 2.68
CA LYS A 107 -9.76 5.36 3.15
C LYS A 107 -8.85 5.93 4.24
N PHE A 108 -8.29 7.11 4.03
CA PHE A 108 -7.34 7.75 4.94
C PHE A 108 -7.43 9.28 4.83
N ASN A 109 -7.36 9.99 5.96
CA ASN A 109 -7.38 11.46 6.01
C ASN A 109 -8.50 12.10 5.17
N ASP A 110 -9.73 11.62 5.33
CA ASP A 110 -10.91 12.11 4.60
C ASP A 110 -10.80 11.98 3.07
N ARG A 111 -9.98 11.03 2.61
CA ARG A 111 -9.80 10.69 1.20
C ARG A 111 -10.02 9.20 0.99
N LEU A 112 -10.62 8.85 -0.14
CA LEU A 112 -10.69 7.51 -0.68
C LEU A 112 -9.63 7.39 -1.77
N ILE A 113 -8.71 6.44 -1.60
CA ILE A 113 -7.61 6.18 -2.51
C ILE A 113 -7.85 4.81 -3.15
N HIS A 114 -8.01 4.78 -4.45
CA HIS A 114 -8.03 3.56 -5.25
C HIS A 114 -6.67 3.38 -5.91
N HIS A 115 -6.13 2.18 -5.82
CA HIS A 115 -4.87 1.80 -6.43
C HIS A 115 -5.13 0.58 -7.30
N LEU A 116 -4.95 0.76 -8.62
CA LEU A 116 -5.21 -0.23 -9.64
C LEU A 116 -3.88 -0.63 -10.30
N GLN A 117 -3.67 -1.93 -10.44
CA GLN A 117 -2.59 -2.49 -11.23
C GLN A 117 -3.15 -2.97 -12.55
N CYS A 118 -2.54 -2.54 -13.65
CA CYS A 118 -2.98 -2.86 -15.00
C CYS A 118 -1.84 -3.50 -15.80
N GLN A 119 -2.15 -4.44 -16.67
CA GLN A 119 -1.20 -4.97 -17.66
C GLN A 119 -1.79 -4.89 -19.07
N ASP A 120 -0.95 -5.06 -20.08
CA ASP A 120 -1.43 -5.25 -21.46
C ASP A 120 -2.23 -6.54 -21.56
N ALA A 121 -3.43 -6.48 -22.16
CA ALA A 121 -4.30 -7.64 -22.32
C ALA A 121 -3.66 -8.78 -23.14
N ASP A 122 -2.65 -8.47 -23.95
CA ASP A 122 -1.92 -9.41 -24.80
C ASP A 122 -0.61 -9.96 -24.17
N TYR A 123 -0.31 -9.63 -22.91
CA TYR A 123 0.92 -10.10 -22.26
C TYR A 123 0.81 -11.58 -21.84
N ILE A 124 1.42 -12.46 -22.65
CA ILE A 124 1.69 -13.86 -22.30
C ILE A 124 3.01 -13.91 -21.51
N PRO A 125 3.01 -14.22 -20.20
CA PRO A 125 4.26 -14.42 -19.47
C PRO A 125 5.00 -15.63 -20.07
N ASN A 126 6.27 -15.42 -20.45
CA ASN A 126 7.14 -16.50 -20.91
C ASN A 126 7.29 -17.55 -19.78
N ILE A 127 6.81 -18.77 -20.04
CA ILE A 127 7.04 -19.97 -19.24
C ILE A 127 8.41 -20.57 -19.58
#